data_AF-A0A1I3RH08-F1
#
_entry.id   AF-A0A1I3RH08-F1
#
_cell.length_a   1.000
_cell.length_b   1.000
_cell.length_c   1.000
_cell.angle_alpha   90.00
_cell.angle_beta   90.00
_cell.angle_gamma   90.00
#
_symmetry.space_group_name_H-M   'P 1'
#
loop_
_entity.id
_entity.type
_entity.pdbx_description
1 polymer ?
#
loop_
_entity_poly.entity_id
_entity_poly.type
_entity_poly.pdbx_seq_one_letter_code
_entity_poly.pdbx_strand_id
1 'polypeptide(L)'
;MAILREHIQEFGVHEDGRLFRSSRGSVISIGTYCEAWKAARTFTLTPEQQVSPLAARPYDLRHAAVSLWLNAGVAAPDAAERAGHGMDVLLKVYAKCIDGGVAIANRGIEDALAAWPSTS
;
A
#
# COMPACT_ATOMS: atom_id res chain seq x y z
N MET A 1 11.93 9.97 2.66
CA MET A 1 11.47 10.92 3.71
C MET A 1 11.87 12.38 3.46
N ALA A 2 12.43 12.74 2.30
CA ALA A 2 12.74 14.13 1.96
C ALA A 2 11.47 14.95 1.69
N ILE A 3 10.61 14.45 0.79
CA ILE A 3 9.39 15.13 0.33
C ILE A 3 8.47 15.59 1.47
N LEU A 4 8.21 14.74 2.48
CA LEU A 4 7.34 15.13 3.59
C LEU A 4 7.97 16.21 4.48
N ARG A 5 9.29 16.13 4.71
CA ARG A 5 9.99 17.15 5.50
C ARG A 5 10.05 18.47 4.77
N GLU A 6 10.31 18.47 3.47
CA GLU A 6 10.27 19.65 2.61
C GLU A 6 8.89 20.30 2.65
N HIS A 7 7.80 19.51 2.52
CA HIS A 7 6.43 20.01 2.64
C HIS A 7 6.18 20.66 4.01
N ILE A 8 6.64 20.04 5.10
CA ILE A 8 6.48 20.62 6.44
C ILE A 8 7.30 21.90 6.61
N GLN A 9 8.49 21.98 6.03
CA GLN A 9 9.32 23.19 6.08
C GLN A 9 8.68 24.35 5.29
N GLU A 10 8.09 24.06 4.14
CA GLU A 10 7.48 25.06 3.27
C GLU A 10 6.09 25.51 3.78
N PHE A 11 5.23 24.56 4.15
CA PHE A 11 3.82 24.82 4.47
C PHE A 11 3.50 24.74 5.96
N GLY A 12 4.40 24.25 6.80
CA GLY A 12 4.15 24.01 8.22
C GLY A 12 3.07 22.96 8.49
N VAL A 13 2.74 22.81 9.78
CA VAL A 13 1.62 21.98 10.25
C VAL A 13 0.49 22.91 10.71
N HIS A 14 -0.74 22.58 10.36
CA HIS A 14 -1.91 23.35 10.80
C HIS A 14 -2.13 23.25 12.31
N GLU A 15 -2.87 24.19 12.91
CA GLU A 15 -3.09 24.25 14.37
C GLU A 15 -3.70 22.98 14.96
N ASP A 16 -4.50 22.27 14.17
CA ASP A 16 -5.11 20.99 14.53
C ASP A 16 -4.31 19.75 14.09
N GLY A 17 -3.03 19.96 13.72
CA GLY A 17 -2.10 18.88 13.37
C GLY A 17 -2.17 18.42 11.91
N ARG A 18 -3.05 18.98 11.07
CA ARG A 18 -3.14 18.58 9.65
C ARG A 18 -1.90 19.01 8.87
N LEU A 19 -1.35 18.05 8.11
CA LEU A 19 -0.22 18.27 7.19
C LEU A 19 -0.67 18.87 5.85
N PHE A 20 -1.82 18.42 5.34
CA PHE A 20 -2.38 18.86 4.06
C PHE A 20 -3.70 19.59 4.30
N ARG A 21 -3.85 20.76 3.65
CA ARG A 21 -5.01 21.65 3.78
C ARG A 21 -5.25 22.42 2.50
N SER A 22 -6.47 22.91 2.31
CA SER A 22 -6.76 23.86 1.25
C SER A 22 -6.07 25.21 1.52
N SER A 23 -6.02 26.09 0.52
CA SER A 23 -5.54 27.47 0.69
C SER A 23 -6.32 28.26 1.75
N ARG A 24 -7.55 27.82 2.09
CA ARG A 24 -8.39 28.40 3.14
C ARG A 24 -8.23 27.71 4.50
N GLY A 25 -7.25 26.81 4.66
CA GLY A 25 -7.01 26.06 5.90
C GLY A 25 -7.97 24.89 6.15
N SER A 26 -8.95 24.68 5.27
CA SER A 26 -9.94 23.61 5.40
C SER A 26 -9.39 22.24 5.01
N VAL A 27 -10.14 21.18 5.36
CA VAL A 27 -9.91 19.83 4.84
C VAL A 27 -9.94 19.85 3.30
N ILE A 28 -9.04 19.08 2.69
CA ILE A 28 -8.99 18.89 1.24
C ILE A 28 -10.19 18.05 0.80
N SER A 29 -10.92 18.55 -0.19
CA SER A 29 -12.07 17.82 -0.75
C SER A 29 -11.63 16.58 -1.52
N ILE A 30 -12.51 15.57 -1.61
CA ILE A 30 -12.24 14.39 -2.45
C ILE A 30 -12.01 14.75 -3.92
N GLY A 31 -12.71 15.77 -4.44
CA GLY A 31 -12.51 16.27 -5.80
C GLY A 31 -11.08 16.76 -6.01
N THR A 32 -10.55 17.54 -5.07
CA THR A 32 -9.16 18.01 -5.11
C THR A 32 -8.15 16.85 -5.10
N TYR A 33 -8.38 15.82 -4.28
CA TYR A 33 -7.57 14.61 -4.31
C TYR A 33 -7.61 13.90 -5.66
N CYS A 34 -8.80 13.76 -6.26
CA CYS A 34 -8.96 13.14 -7.57
C CYS A 34 -8.27 13.93 -8.69
N GLU A 35 -8.33 15.26 -8.67
CA GLU A 35 -7.63 16.09 -9.66
C GLU A 35 -6.11 16.00 -9.50
N ALA A 36 -5.59 16.07 -8.27
CA ALA A 36 -4.17 15.85 -8.01
C ALA A 36 -3.71 14.46 -8.50
N TRP A 37 -4.54 13.44 -8.32
CA TRP A 37 -4.27 12.09 -8.81
C TRP A 37 -4.22 12.02 -10.34
N LYS A 38 -5.20 12.62 -11.04
CA LYS A 38 -5.20 12.69 -12.50
C LYS A 38 -3.94 13.38 -13.02
N ALA A 39 -3.56 14.50 -12.42
CA ALA A 39 -2.36 15.24 -12.78
C ALA A 39 -1.09 14.38 -12.60
N ALA A 40 -0.99 13.66 -11.47
CA ALA A 40 0.12 12.74 -11.24
C ALA A 40 0.19 11.64 -12.31
N ARG A 41 -0.94 11.01 -12.66
CA ARG A 41 -0.99 10.00 -13.73
C ARG A 41 -0.51 10.56 -15.07
N THR A 42 -0.96 11.77 -15.44
CA THR A 42 -0.54 12.42 -16.69
C THR A 42 0.95 12.71 -16.72
N PHE A 43 1.53 13.08 -15.56
CA PHE A 43 2.95 13.38 -15.44
C PHE A 43 3.85 12.13 -15.49
N THR A 44 3.40 11.00 -14.95
CA THR A 44 4.26 9.82 -14.74
C THR A 44 4.07 8.68 -15.74
N LEU A 45 2.86 8.52 -16.30
CA LEU A 45 2.53 7.35 -17.13
C LEU A 45 2.70 7.65 -18.62
N THR A 46 3.07 6.64 -19.42
CA THR A 46 3.05 6.75 -20.89
C THR A 46 1.62 6.90 -21.41
N PRO A 47 1.41 7.41 -22.64
CA PRO A 47 0.06 7.53 -23.23
C PRO A 47 -0.74 6.22 -23.20
N GLU A 48 -0.08 5.08 -23.49
CA GLU A 48 -0.69 3.75 -23.49
C GLU A 48 -1.09 3.31 -22.08
N GLN A 49 -0.25 3.63 -21.08
CA GLN A 49 -0.55 3.33 -19.69
C GLN A 49 -1.68 4.21 -19.14
N GLN A 50 -1.77 5.47 -19.58
CA GLN A 50 -2.83 6.40 -19.14
C GLN A 50 -4.22 5.93 -19.57
N VAL A 51 -4.36 5.41 -20.80
CA VAL A 51 -5.64 4.87 -21.31
C VAL A 51 -5.97 3.50 -20.73
N SER A 52 -5.00 2.81 -20.14
CA SER A 52 -5.21 1.52 -19.48
C SER A 52 -5.88 1.68 -18.10
N PRO A 53 -6.41 0.58 -17.52
CA PRO A 53 -6.90 0.57 -16.14
C PRO A 53 -5.83 0.79 -15.06
N LEU A 54 -4.54 0.90 -15.44
CA LEU A 54 -3.44 1.07 -14.49
C LEU A 54 -3.64 2.35 -13.66
N ALA A 55 -3.64 2.16 -12.33
CA ALA A 55 -3.72 3.25 -11.36
C ALA A 55 -4.94 4.17 -11.59
N ALA A 56 -6.04 3.64 -12.13
CA ALA A 56 -7.23 4.41 -12.50
C ALA A 56 -7.81 5.20 -11.32
N ARG A 57 -7.70 4.67 -10.11
CA ARG A 57 -8.19 5.29 -8.87
C ARG A 57 -7.04 5.41 -7.85
N PRO A 58 -7.07 6.41 -6.96
CA PRO A 58 -6.12 6.49 -5.85
C PRO A 58 -6.09 5.22 -4.99
N TYR A 59 -7.25 4.57 -4.82
CA TYR A 59 -7.39 3.33 -4.04
C TYR A 59 -6.62 2.15 -4.65
N ASP A 60 -6.29 2.18 -5.94
CA ASP A 60 -5.53 1.12 -6.59
C ASP A 60 -4.06 1.09 -6.08
N LEU A 61 -3.53 2.22 -5.58
CA LEU A 61 -2.23 2.25 -4.90
C LEU A 61 -2.24 1.45 -3.60
N ARG A 62 -3.33 1.53 -2.83
CA ARG A 62 -3.49 0.75 -1.61
C ARG A 62 -3.54 -0.73 -1.93
N HIS A 63 -4.26 -1.12 -2.98
CA HIS A 63 -4.22 -2.49 -3.48
C HIS A 63 -2.81 -2.93 -3.84
N ALA A 64 -2.09 -2.14 -4.64
CA ALA A 64 -0.73 -2.46 -5.05
C ALA A 64 0.23 -2.60 -3.86
N ALA A 65 0.15 -1.71 -2.87
CA ALA A 65 1.00 -1.76 -1.68
C ALA A 65 0.77 -3.05 -0.86
N VAL A 66 -0.49 -3.42 -0.62
CA VAL A 66 -0.81 -4.64 0.13
C VAL A 66 -0.38 -5.89 -0.64
N SER A 67 -0.65 -5.95 -1.96
CA SER A 67 -0.17 -7.06 -2.79
C SER A 67 1.36 -7.16 -2.78
N LEU A 68 2.08 -6.04 -2.81
CA LEU A 68 3.54 -6.02 -2.72
C LEU A 68 4.04 -6.59 -1.38
N TRP A 69 3.45 -6.18 -0.25
CA TRP A 69 3.84 -6.68 1.06
C TRP A 69 3.65 -8.20 1.18
N LEU A 70 2.50 -8.70 0.71
CA LEU A 70 2.21 -10.14 0.73
C LEU A 70 3.20 -10.92 -0.15
N ASN A 71 3.49 -10.42 -1.36
CA ASN A 71 4.48 -11.03 -2.25
C ASN A 71 5.91 -10.97 -1.70
N ALA A 72 6.22 -9.96 -0.89
CA ALA A 72 7.49 -9.85 -0.18
C ALA A 72 7.59 -10.75 1.08
N GLY A 73 6.54 -11.54 1.38
CA GLY A 73 6.52 -12.47 2.50
C GLY A 73 6.09 -11.86 3.83
N VAL A 74 5.53 -10.65 3.85
CA VAL A 74 4.93 -10.08 5.06
C VAL A 74 3.73 -10.94 5.47
N ALA A 75 3.67 -11.32 6.75
CA ALA A 75 2.58 -12.12 7.26
C ALA A 75 1.23 -11.41 7.04
N ALA A 76 0.22 -12.18 6.61
CA ALA A 76 -1.10 -11.64 6.31
C ALA A 76 -1.73 -10.84 7.48
N PRO A 77 -1.62 -11.26 8.75
CA PRO A 77 -2.11 -10.45 9.87
C PRO A 77 -1.45 -9.06 9.96
N ASP A 78 -0.12 -9.00 9.83
CA ASP A 78 0.65 -7.75 9.91
C ASP A 78 0.31 -6.82 8.73
N ALA A 79 0.15 -7.38 7.53
CA ALA A 79 -0.26 -6.62 6.36
C ALA A 79 -1.68 -6.05 6.52
N ALA A 80 -2.60 -6.81 7.12
CA ALA A 80 -3.98 -6.36 7.41
C ALA A 80 -3.99 -5.24 8.46
N GLU A 81 -3.23 -5.39 9.53
CA GLU A 81 -3.09 -4.38 10.58
C GLU A 81 -2.52 -3.08 10.01
N ARG A 82 -1.42 -3.15 9.25
CA ARG A 82 -0.80 -1.98 8.60
C ARG A 82 -1.73 -1.30 7.60
N ALA A 83 -2.56 -2.07 6.93
CA ALA A 83 -3.59 -1.50 6.06
C ALA A 83 -4.76 -0.92 6.86
N GLY A 84 -5.02 -1.37 8.09
CA GLY A 84 -6.16 -0.91 8.89
C GLY A 84 -7.48 -1.56 8.47
N HIS A 85 -7.45 -2.85 8.10
CA HIS A 85 -8.66 -3.65 7.85
C HIS A 85 -8.60 -5.00 8.55
N GLY A 86 -9.75 -5.66 8.71
CA GLY A 86 -9.83 -7.02 9.24
C GLY A 86 -9.13 -8.05 8.33
N MET A 87 -8.65 -9.15 8.92
CA MET A 87 -7.96 -10.24 8.22
C MET A 87 -8.89 -10.98 7.24
N ASP A 88 -10.17 -11.07 7.56
CA ASP A 88 -11.24 -11.63 6.72
C ASP A 88 -11.38 -10.89 5.39
N VAL A 89 -11.27 -9.55 5.42
CA VAL A 89 -11.23 -8.70 4.23
C VAL A 89 -9.94 -8.93 3.43
N LEU A 90 -8.80 -9.13 4.11
CA LEU A 90 -7.53 -9.41 3.43
C LEU A 90 -7.61 -10.71 2.62
N LEU A 91 -8.03 -11.81 3.27
CA LEU A 91 -8.07 -13.12 2.63
C LEU A 91 -9.06 -13.15 1.46
N LYS A 92 -10.21 -12.49 1.59
CA LYS A 92 -11.21 -12.42 0.52
C LYS A 92 -10.72 -11.65 -0.71
N VAL A 93 -9.95 -10.58 -0.51
CA VAL A 93 -9.53 -9.66 -1.58
C VAL A 93 -8.18 -10.05 -2.19
N TYR A 94 -7.24 -10.56 -1.38
CA TYR A 94 -5.84 -10.75 -1.77
C TYR A 94 -5.38 -12.21 -1.86
N ALA A 95 -6.25 -13.20 -1.62
CA ALA A 95 -5.87 -14.62 -1.75
C ALA A 95 -5.21 -14.95 -3.10
N LYS A 96 -5.62 -14.28 -4.18
CA LYS A 96 -5.03 -14.46 -5.52
C LYS A 96 -3.66 -13.80 -5.70
N CYS A 97 -3.31 -12.85 -4.84
CA CYS A 97 -2.00 -12.20 -4.85
C CYS A 97 -0.94 -12.98 -4.08
N ILE A 98 -1.30 -14.10 -3.44
CA ILE A 98 -0.35 -15.04 -2.84
C ILE A 98 0.08 -16.03 -3.93
N ASP A 99 0.58 -15.53 -5.05
CA ASP A 99 1.11 -16.38 -6.12
C ASP A 99 2.62 -16.48 -5.95
N GLY A 100 3.12 -17.71 -5.73
CA GLY A 100 4.48 -17.99 -5.25
C GLY A 100 4.61 -18.21 -3.73
N GLY A 101 3.58 -17.89 -2.94
CA GLY A 101 3.57 -18.12 -1.50
C GLY A 101 3.61 -19.60 -1.10
N VAL A 102 3.13 -20.51 -1.97
CA VAL A 102 3.23 -21.96 -1.75
C VAL A 102 4.68 -22.43 -1.68
N ALA A 103 5.54 -21.96 -2.59
CA ALA A 103 6.95 -22.36 -2.61
C ALA A 103 7.72 -21.82 -1.40
N ILE A 104 7.42 -20.57 -0.98
CA ILE A 104 8.01 -19.95 0.21
C ILE A 104 7.52 -20.64 1.48
N ALA A 105 6.22 -20.93 1.57
CA ALA A 105 5.64 -21.66 2.70
C ALA A 105 6.20 -23.08 2.81
N ASN A 106 6.31 -23.80 1.68
CA ASN A 106 6.90 -25.14 1.65
C ASN A 106 8.35 -25.12 2.11
N ARG A 107 9.15 -24.15 1.65
CA ARG A 107 10.54 -23.99 2.12
C ARG A 107 10.61 -23.70 3.61
N GLY A 108 9.75 -22.83 4.12
CA GLY A 108 9.67 -22.56 5.56
C GLY A 108 9.26 -23.79 6.38
N ILE A 109 8.37 -24.64 5.86
CA ILE A 109 7.99 -25.92 6.47
C ILE A 109 9.17 -26.89 6.44
N GLU A 110 9.87 -27.01 5.31
CA GLU A 110 11.05 -27.87 5.14
C GLU A 110 12.17 -27.46 6.12
N ASP A 111 12.47 -26.16 6.22
CA ASP A 111 13.47 -25.62 7.14
C ASP A 111 13.09 -25.88 8.61
N ALA A 112 11.82 -25.71 8.97
CA ALA A 112 11.32 -25.98 10.31
C ALA A 112 11.36 -27.48 10.66
N LEU A 113 11.03 -28.35 9.70
CA LEU A 113 11.12 -29.81 9.86
C LEU A 113 12.58 -30.27 9.97
N ALA A 114 13.49 -29.67 9.21
CA ALA A 114 14.92 -29.96 9.28
C ALA A 114 15.55 -29.49 10.60
N ALA A 115 15.06 -28.39 11.15
CA ALA A 115 15.48 -27.86 12.45
C ALA A 115 14.79 -28.53 13.64
N TRP A 116 13.77 -29.38 13.41
CA TRP A 116 13.07 -30.08 14.47
C TRP A 116 13.98 -31.15 15.10
N PRO A 117 14.35 -31.04 16.39
CA PRO A 117 15.20 -32.02 17.01
C PRO A 117 14.45 -33.35 17.07
N SER A 118 15.03 -34.37 16.44
CA SER A 118 14.57 -35.75 16.57
C SER A 118 14.85 -36.20 18.01
N THR A 119 13.95 -35.91 18.94
CA THR A 119 13.92 -36.66 20.20
C THR A 119 13.69 -38.11 19.83
N SER A 120 14.72 -38.93 20.12
CA SER A 120 14.76 -40.38 19.96
C SER A 120 13.62 -41.09 20.68
#